data_AF-A0A915DEB2-F1
#
_entry.id   AF-A0A915DEB2-F1
#
_cell.length_a   1.000
_cell.length_b   1.000
_cell.length_c   1.000
_cell.angle_alpha   90.00
_cell.angle_beta   90.00
_cell.angle_gamma   90.00
#
_symmetry.space_group_name_H-M   'P 1'
#
loop_
_entity.id
_entity.type
_entity.pdbx_description
1 polymer ?
#
loop_
_entity_poly.entity_id
_entity_poly.type
_entity_poly.pdbx_seq_one_letter_code
_entity_poly.pdbx_strand_id
1 'polypeptide(L)'
;MTQLEIEEVLKSVGDWLVCRMQNAANILLCVLCSQNPLPKIVKLRLLQSEAELICMTGPEEPIFQTAKKKRAEKVKELIKPKTILQHTTENKQSEVYSFASFQHLIKQFREVGLPDGIKLVRSVVRPTWLIPQGCLMYSQDDCLGVGNFSHIFKGRLNMSHANNLRVAVKVIEDCGEEPERTKNRRRLVREAMCVRALKNKRIVRCFGVCSDQPFTSIVLELCPGGSLDEHLKRRAAAISLEERLYYLLAISKGMKHVHKLGYLHRDLATRNCLISSYGQIKLSDFGLSCTVKELENNDASAVILNFPIRWMPPETLSRSPKFSTKCDVWSFGVLMYEVFMNGAEPWPGKTPKEIKKFICQGPMLELPTNMPLQLRVLSSLCWKINSKERPEFDVIIQRLNYQPSSSPDSMPVDRPKFTIFELPCVNYRDPLTRAANESRLESIIRISAGRRRRKKKRRMQLINRSDNV
;
A
#
# COMPACT_ATOMS: atom_id res chain seq x y z
N MET A 1 -0.21 16.34 33.47
CA MET A 1 -1.28 16.47 32.47
C MET A 1 -2.59 16.47 33.23
N THR A 2 -3.53 17.33 32.86
CA THR A 2 -4.88 17.30 33.44
C THR A 2 -5.63 16.05 32.97
N GLN A 3 -6.65 15.62 33.72
CA GLN A 3 -7.48 14.46 33.37
C GLN A 3 -8.10 14.59 31.96
N LEU A 4 -8.46 15.81 31.58
CA LEU A 4 -8.90 16.18 30.23
C LEU A 4 -7.83 15.93 29.15
N GLU A 5 -6.55 16.23 29.41
CA GLU A 5 -5.46 15.96 28.48
C GLU A 5 -5.17 14.45 28.34
N ILE A 6 -5.37 13.67 29.41
CA ILE A 6 -5.25 12.21 29.40
C ILE A 6 -6.39 11.60 28.58
N GLU A 7 -7.62 12.08 28.76
CA GLU A 7 -8.78 11.68 27.96
C GLU A 7 -8.65 12.09 26.49
N GLU A 8 -8.10 13.26 26.18
CA GLU A 8 -7.79 13.67 24.79
C GLU A 8 -6.72 12.79 24.15
N VAL A 9 -5.70 12.41 24.92
CA VAL A 9 -4.66 11.48 24.47
C VAL A 9 -5.28 10.11 24.21
N LEU A 10 -6.06 9.56 25.13
CA LEU A 10 -6.74 8.27 24.97
C LEU A 10 -7.75 8.26 23.81
N LYS A 11 -8.54 9.33 23.64
CA LYS A 11 -9.37 9.55 22.45
C LYS A 11 -8.56 9.60 21.15
N SER A 12 -7.30 10.06 21.21
CA SER A 12 -6.41 10.15 20.05
C SER A 12 -5.63 8.85 19.74
N VAL A 13 -5.46 7.95 20.71
CA VAL A 13 -4.74 6.68 20.53
C VAL A 13 -5.68 5.49 20.28
N GLY A 14 -6.95 5.58 20.71
CA GLY A 14 -7.91 4.48 20.65
C GLY A 14 -7.57 3.38 21.67
N ASP A 15 -7.83 2.11 21.37
CA ASP A 15 -7.52 0.95 22.23
C ASP A 15 -6.01 0.66 22.40
N TRP A 16 -5.15 1.58 21.95
CA TRP A 16 -3.73 1.32 21.75
C TRP A 16 -2.88 2.26 22.60
N LEU A 17 -1.70 1.80 23.00
CA LEU A 17 -0.62 2.66 23.46
C LEU A 17 0.69 2.11 22.95
N VAL A 18 1.51 2.97 22.38
CA VAL A 18 2.89 2.64 22.05
C VAL A 18 3.76 3.65 22.78
N CYS A 19 4.61 3.21 23.69
CA CYS A 19 5.41 4.10 24.52
C CYS A 19 6.89 3.80 24.41
N ARG A 20 7.69 4.85 24.24
CA ARG A 20 9.14 4.79 24.21
C ARG A 20 9.68 4.96 25.63
N MET A 21 10.44 3.98 26.08
CA MET A 21 11.10 3.93 27.38
C MET A 21 12.61 4.06 27.20
N GLN A 22 13.29 4.65 28.17
CA GLN A 22 14.74 4.87 28.15
C GLN A 22 15.31 4.58 29.54
N ASN A 23 16.44 3.87 29.60
CA ASN A 23 17.26 3.73 30.81
C ASN A 23 18.58 4.54 30.69
N ALA A 24 19.37 4.59 31.77
CA ALA A 24 20.66 5.29 31.81
C ALA A 24 21.73 4.74 30.83
N ALA A 25 21.54 3.54 30.27
CA ALA A 25 22.48 2.81 29.43
C ALA A 25 22.03 2.65 27.95
N ASN A 26 21.14 3.53 27.45
CA ASN A 26 20.61 3.54 26.07
C ASN A 26 19.64 2.40 25.66
N ILE A 27 19.08 1.62 26.59
CA ILE A 27 18.10 0.59 26.21
C ILE A 27 16.73 1.24 25.98
N LEU A 28 16.31 1.21 24.72
CA LEU A 28 15.06 1.78 24.23
C LEU A 28 13.97 0.70 24.21
N LEU A 29 13.19 0.60 25.27
CA LEU A 29 12.09 -0.36 25.41
C LEU A 29 10.78 0.24 24.86
N CYS A 30 10.03 -0.48 24.04
CA CYS A 30 8.77 -0.02 23.48
C CYS A 30 7.61 -0.92 23.88
N VAL A 31 6.71 -0.42 24.73
CA VAL A 31 5.51 -1.14 25.16
C VAL A 31 4.35 -0.83 24.21
N LEU A 32 3.91 -1.84 23.47
CA LEU A 32 2.68 -1.85 22.68
C LEU A 32 1.58 -2.51 23.49
N CYS A 33 0.58 -1.75 23.97
CA CYS A 33 -0.63 -2.32 24.53
C CYS A 33 -1.76 -2.20 23.51
N SER A 34 -2.42 -3.30 23.16
CA SER A 34 -3.62 -3.29 22.31
C SER A 34 -4.45 -4.54 22.59
N GLN A 35 -5.78 -4.45 22.54
CA GLN A 35 -6.63 -5.64 22.50
C GLN A 35 -6.41 -6.47 21.21
N ASN A 36 -5.84 -5.84 20.17
CA ASN A 36 -5.59 -6.43 18.84
C ASN A 36 -4.09 -6.40 18.45
N PRO A 37 -3.43 -7.54 18.14
CA PRO A 37 -2.01 -7.57 17.83
C PRO A 37 -1.69 -6.91 16.47
N LEU A 38 -0.83 -5.88 16.49
CA LEU A 38 -0.29 -5.25 15.29
C LEU A 38 0.76 -6.13 14.56
N PRO A 39 0.76 -6.17 13.21
CA PRO A 39 1.84 -6.83 12.46
C PRO A 39 3.23 -6.22 12.77
N LYS A 40 4.26 -7.08 12.89
CA LYS A 40 5.65 -6.68 13.20
C LYS A 40 6.17 -5.52 12.33
N ILE A 41 5.82 -5.53 11.04
CA ILE A 41 6.22 -4.48 10.09
C ILE A 41 5.59 -3.10 10.40
N VAL A 42 4.36 -3.06 10.93
CA VAL A 42 3.72 -1.82 11.41
C VAL A 42 4.46 -1.32 12.64
N LYS A 43 4.74 -2.22 13.60
CA LYS A 43 5.46 -1.91 14.83
C LYS A 43 6.85 -1.30 14.54
N LEU A 44 7.64 -1.94 13.68
CA LEU A 44 8.97 -1.44 13.30
C LEU A 44 8.90 -0.05 12.64
N ARG A 45 7.91 0.19 11.76
CA ARG A 45 7.74 1.51 11.11
C ARG A 45 7.31 2.62 12.07
N LEU A 46 6.51 2.31 13.09
CA LEU A 46 6.11 3.28 14.11
C LEU A 46 7.29 3.77 14.96
N LEU A 47 8.30 2.92 15.15
CA LEU A 47 9.35 3.14 16.14
C LEU A 47 10.59 3.86 15.60
N GLN A 48 10.78 3.88 14.27
CA GLN A 48 11.86 4.60 13.57
C GLN A 48 13.30 4.26 14.05
N SER A 49 13.51 3.25 14.91
CA SER A 49 14.80 2.80 15.44
C SER A 49 14.75 1.34 15.96
N GLU A 50 15.91 0.72 16.17
CA GLU A 50 16.12 -0.64 16.73
C GLU A 50 15.80 -0.74 18.24
N ALA A 51 14.61 -0.30 18.64
CA ALA A 51 14.15 -0.41 20.03
C ALA A 51 13.78 -1.87 20.37
N GLU A 52 14.07 -2.31 21.60
CA GLU A 52 13.57 -3.58 22.14
C GLU A 52 12.05 -3.48 22.35
N LEU A 53 11.31 -4.47 21.85
CA LEU A 53 9.85 -4.41 21.76
C LEU A 53 9.19 -5.26 22.85
N ILE A 54 8.39 -4.66 23.72
CA ILE A 54 7.47 -5.34 24.63
C ILE A 54 6.04 -5.18 24.08
N CYS A 55 5.32 -6.27 23.91
CA CYS A 55 3.94 -6.25 23.44
C CYS A 55 3.05 -6.83 24.54
N MET A 56 2.07 -6.05 25.02
CA MET A 56 1.00 -6.48 25.90
C MET A 56 -0.27 -6.57 25.04
N THR A 57 -0.73 -7.78 24.75
CA THR A 57 -1.95 -7.99 23.97
C THR A 57 -2.95 -8.78 24.76
N GLY A 58 -4.12 -8.18 25.02
CA GLY A 58 -5.35 -8.85 25.45
C GLY A 58 -5.29 -9.76 26.68
N PRO A 59 -6.45 -10.30 27.11
CA PRO A 59 -6.54 -11.16 28.30
C PRO A 59 -6.04 -12.60 28.12
N GLU A 60 -5.70 -13.04 26.90
CA GLU A 60 -5.47 -14.47 26.59
C GLU A 60 -4.04 -14.86 26.15
N GLU A 61 -3.03 -14.01 26.39
CA GLU A 61 -1.58 -14.33 26.43
C GLU A 61 -0.74 -13.21 25.78
N PRO A 62 0.33 -12.72 26.44
CA PRO A 62 1.23 -11.75 25.84
C PRO A 62 2.20 -12.42 24.86
N ILE A 63 2.15 -11.99 23.59
CA ILE A 63 3.08 -12.47 22.57
C ILE A 63 4.35 -11.61 22.56
N PHE A 64 5.46 -12.16 23.08
CA PHE A 64 6.79 -11.53 23.04
C PHE A 64 7.48 -11.71 21.68
N GLN A 65 8.01 -10.63 21.10
CA GLN A 65 8.90 -10.69 19.92
C GLN A 65 10.09 -9.74 20.08
N THR A 66 11.24 -10.27 20.50
CA THR A 66 12.52 -9.55 20.55
C THR A 66 13.36 -9.83 19.31
N ALA A 67 14.37 -9.00 19.03
CA ALA A 67 15.37 -9.24 17.99
C ALA A 67 16.49 -10.22 18.42
N LYS A 68 16.43 -10.79 19.64
CA LYS A 68 17.41 -11.76 20.17
C LYS A 68 16.70 -12.90 20.92
N LYS A 69 16.67 -14.08 20.28
CA LYS A 69 15.94 -15.31 20.70
C LYS A 69 16.13 -15.70 22.18
N LYS A 70 17.33 -15.52 22.74
CA LYS A 70 17.69 -16.01 24.10
C LYS A 70 17.08 -15.25 25.29
N ARG A 71 16.49 -14.06 25.10
CA ARG A 71 15.85 -13.29 26.20
C ARG A 71 14.32 -13.35 26.21
N ALA A 72 13.69 -13.85 25.13
CA ALA A 72 12.24 -13.86 24.98
C ALA A 72 11.52 -14.98 25.75
N GLU A 73 12.18 -16.12 25.97
CA GLU A 73 11.58 -17.26 26.69
C GLU A 73 11.35 -16.96 28.18
N LYS A 74 12.19 -16.12 28.79
CA LYS A 74 12.02 -15.71 30.19
C LYS A 74 10.83 -14.80 30.45
N VAL A 75 10.32 -14.10 29.42
CA VAL A 75 9.20 -13.15 29.57
C VAL A 75 7.85 -13.81 29.34
N LYS A 76 7.82 -14.97 28.65
CA LYS A 76 6.61 -15.75 28.36
C LYS A 76 5.88 -16.26 29.60
N GLU A 77 6.57 -16.52 30.70
CA GLU A 77 5.94 -17.01 31.94
C GLU A 77 5.29 -15.91 32.80
N LEU A 78 5.38 -14.64 32.39
CA LEU A 78 5.33 -13.51 33.34
C LEU A 78 4.02 -12.68 33.40
N ILE A 79 2.94 -13.02 32.68
CA ILE A 79 1.73 -12.16 32.69
C ILE A 79 0.43 -12.99 32.54
N LYS A 80 -0.50 -12.84 33.50
CA LYS A 80 -1.84 -13.46 33.62
C LYS A 80 -2.92 -12.37 33.79
N PRO A 81 -4.25 -12.65 33.69
CA PRO A 81 -5.28 -11.63 33.49
C PRO A 81 -5.52 -10.74 34.71
N LYS A 82 -4.78 -9.64 34.71
CA LYS A 82 -4.87 -8.29 35.33
C LYS A 82 -3.74 -7.53 34.62
N THR A 83 -3.70 -6.18 34.61
CA THR A 83 -2.52 -5.50 34.00
C THR A 83 -1.32 -5.72 34.92
N ILE A 84 -0.70 -6.90 34.82
CA ILE A 84 0.39 -7.38 35.65
C ILE A 84 1.67 -7.18 34.85
N LEU A 85 2.62 -6.44 35.42
CA LEU A 85 3.94 -6.24 34.83
C LEU A 85 4.98 -6.89 35.74
N GLN A 86 5.72 -7.84 35.20
CA GLN A 86 6.82 -8.46 35.92
C GLN A 86 8.16 -7.89 35.45
N HIS A 87 8.93 -7.36 36.38
CA HIS A 87 10.25 -6.78 36.15
C HIS A 87 11.32 -7.73 36.69
N THR A 88 12.28 -8.14 35.87
CA THR A 88 13.41 -8.96 36.32
C THR A 88 14.65 -8.07 36.41
N THR A 89 15.13 -7.83 37.62
CA THR A 89 16.34 -7.02 37.87
C THR A 89 17.60 -7.74 37.34
N GLU A 90 18.71 -7.01 37.21
CA GLU A 90 20.00 -7.59 36.79
C GLU A 90 20.44 -8.78 37.65
N ASN A 91 19.96 -8.85 38.89
CA ASN A 91 20.19 -9.92 39.86
C ASN A 91 19.25 -11.14 39.69
N LYS A 92 18.47 -11.21 38.60
CA LYS A 92 17.49 -12.29 38.30
C LYS A 92 16.33 -12.42 39.29
N GLN A 93 16.09 -11.42 40.14
CA GLN A 93 14.88 -11.37 40.98
C GLN A 93 13.73 -10.78 40.19
N SER A 94 12.55 -11.42 40.25
CA SER A 94 11.36 -10.99 39.51
C SER A 94 10.35 -10.32 40.45
N GLU A 95 10.07 -9.05 40.23
CA GLU A 95 9.05 -8.28 40.95
C GLU A 95 7.77 -8.19 40.11
N VAL A 96 6.61 -8.41 40.73
CA VAL A 96 5.31 -8.44 40.06
C VAL A 96 4.49 -7.23 40.49
N TYR A 97 4.11 -6.38 39.53
CA TYR A 97 3.31 -5.18 39.74
C TYR A 97 1.91 -5.39 39.17
N SER A 98 0.86 -5.08 39.93
CA SER A 98 -0.54 -5.17 39.48
C SER A 98 -1.18 -3.79 39.41
N PHE A 99 -1.83 -3.46 38.29
CA PHE A 99 -2.48 -2.17 38.09
C PHE A 99 -3.99 -2.31 37.91
N ALA A 100 -4.75 -1.42 38.53
CA ALA A 100 -6.22 -1.41 38.49
C ALA A 100 -6.80 -1.09 37.11
N SER A 101 -6.07 -0.30 36.31
CA SER A 101 -6.44 -0.01 34.92
C SER A 101 -5.23 0.37 34.10
N PHE A 102 -5.41 0.34 32.78
CA PHE A 102 -4.38 0.77 31.85
C PHE A 102 -3.96 2.24 32.02
N GLN A 103 -4.90 3.09 32.44
CA GLN A 103 -4.62 4.50 32.73
C GLN A 103 -3.73 4.64 33.98
N HIS A 104 -3.95 3.81 35.00
CA HIS A 104 -3.10 3.77 36.19
C HIS A 104 -1.69 3.29 35.87
N LEU A 105 -1.54 2.28 34.99
CA LEU A 105 -0.24 1.85 34.48
C LEU A 105 0.51 3.03 33.84
N ILE A 106 -0.10 3.74 32.88
CA ILE A 106 0.57 4.87 32.20
C ILE A 106 0.98 5.96 33.19
N LYS A 107 0.10 6.29 34.15
CA LYS A 107 0.35 7.32 35.15
C LYS A 107 1.56 6.96 36.02
N GLN A 108 1.58 5.73 36.56
CA GLN A 108 2.70 5.23 37.37
C GLN A 108 4.03 5.28 36.60
N PHE A 109 4.04 4.83 35.35
CA PHE A 109 5.27 4.76 34.55
C PHE A 109 5.82 6.13 34.11
N ARG A 110 4.97 7.17 34.09
CA ARG A 110 5.38 8.55 33.82
C ARG A 110 5.86 9.28 35.07
N GLU A 111 5.15 9.12 36.18
CA GLU A 111 5.38 9.87 37.41
C GLU A 111 6.47 9.23 38.28
N VAL A 112 6.45 7.90 38.39
CA VAL A 112 7.34 7.13 39.29
C VAL A 112 8.46 6.44 38.50
N GLY A 113 8.16 5.88 37.32
CA GLY A 113 9.09 5.05 36.55
C GLY A 113 9.08 3.58 37.00
N LEU A 114 9.83 2.73 36.30
CA LEU A 114 10.11 1.34 36.71
C LEU A 114 11.34 1.27 37.61
N PRO A 115 11.56 0.13 38.31
CA PRO A 115 12.88 -0.20 38.85
C PRO A 115 13.95 -0.12 37.75
N ASP A 116 15.20 0.16 38.12
CA ASP A 116 16.33 0.43 37.21
C ASP A 116 16.26 1.75 36.42
N GLY A 117 15.41 2.69 36.85
CA GLY A 117 15.37 4.07 36.34
C GLY A 117 14.71 4.22 34.96
N ILE A 118 13.96 3.21 34.50
CA ILE A 118 13.30 3.24 33.20
C ILE A 118 12.02 4.09 33.29
N LYS A 119 11.97 5.19 32.54
CA LYS A 119 10.80 6.11 32.52
C LYS A 119 10.10 6.11 31.17
N LEU A 120 8.78 6.34 31.19
CA LEU A 120 7.99 6.51 29.98
C LEU A 120 8.18 7.93 29.43
N VAL A 121 9.02 8.04 28.40
CA VAL A 121 9.45 9.35 27.88
C VAL A 121 8.45 9.90 26.88
N ARG A 122 7.89 9.04 26.00
CA ARG A 122 7.07 9.53 24.88
C ARG A 122 6.05 8.51 24.42
N SER A 123 4.78 8.93 24.32
CA SER A 123 3.77 8.17 23.59
C SER A 123 3.92 8.37 22.08
N VAL A 124 3.77 7.28 21.36
CA VAL A 124 3.68 7.22 19.91
C VAL A 124 2.19 7.33 19.57
N VAL A 125 1.87 8.40 18.85
CA VAL A 125 0.51 8.69 18.41
C VAL A 125 0.14 7.76 17.26
N ARG A 126 -1.10 7.21 17.29
CA ARG A 126 -1.63 6.42 16.18
C ARG A 126 -1.52 7.23 14.89
N PRO A 127 -0.82 6.74 13.86
CA PRO A 127 -0.67 7.50 12.65
C PRO A 127 -2.01 7.53 11.90
N THR A 128 -2.28 8.62 11.19
CA THR A 128 -3.57 8.84 10.51
C THR A 128 -3.89 7.82 9.41
N TRP A 129 -2.89 7.04 8.97
CA TRP A 129 -3.07 5.98 8.00
C TRP A 129 -3.48 4.65 8.62
N LEU A 130 -3.46 4.56 9.94
CA LEU A 130 -3.89 3.39 10.65
C LEU A 130 -5.32 3.66 11.12
N ILE A 131 -6.24 3.26 10.26
CA ILE A 131 -7.65 3.61 10.35
C ILE A 131 -8.27 2.78 11.49
N PRO A 132 -9.00 3.40 12.42
CA PRO A 132 -9.80 2.66 13.40
C PRO A 132 -10.97 1.94 12.72
N GLN A 133 -11.32 0.75 13.18
CA GLN A 133 -12.45 -0.03 12.64
C GLN A 133 -13.77 0.73 12.69
N GLY A 134 -14.06 1.44 13.79
CA GLY A 134 -15.28 2.24 13.92
C GLY A 134 -15.41 3.37 12.88
N CYS A 135 -14.32 3.71 12.18
CA CYS A 135 -14.34 4.68 11.09
C CYS A 135 -14.63 4.05 9.73
N LEU A 136 -14.64 2.72 9.60
CA LEU A 136 -14.75 2.01 8.32
C LEU A 136 -16.02 1.14 8.30
N MET A 137 -16.89 1.40 7.33
CA MET A 137 -18.10 0.61 7.11
C MET A 137 -18.06 0.00 5.71
N TYR A 138 -18.32 -1.30 5.56
CA TYR A 138 -18.50 -1.98 4.29
C TYR A 138 -19.45 -3.18 4.50
N SER A 139 -20.16 -3.60 3.46
CA SER A 139 -20.99 -4.81 3.46
C SER A 139 -20.33 -5.91 2.63
N GLN A 140 -20.59 -7.18 2.98
CA GLN A 140 -20.19 -8.32 2.15
C GLN A 140 -20.98 -8.37 0.83
N ASP A 141 -22.22 -7.86 0.82
CA ASP A 141 -23.06 -7.81 -0.38
C ASP A 141 -22.52 -6.84 -1.44
N ASP A 142 -21.70 -5.88 -1.02
CA ASP A 142 -21.10 -4.84 -1.86
C ASP A 142 -19.74 -5.30 -2.45
N CYS A 143 -19.63 -6.58 -2.82
CA CYS A 143 -18.40 -7.14 -3.40
C CYS A 143 -18.15 -6.54 -4.79
N LEU A 144 -16.96 -5.95 -4.97
CA LEU A 144 -16.48 -5.37 -6.21
C LEU A 144 -15.58 -6.34 -6.99
N GLY A 145 -14.99 -7.32 -6.32
CA GLY A 145 -14.09 -8.28 -6.95
C GLY A 145 -13.43 -9.23 -5.96
N VAL A 146 -13.01 -10.38 -6.48
CA VAL A 146 -12.34 -11.45 -5.73
C VAL A 146 -10.95 -11.66 -6.32
N GLY A 147 -9.93 -11.51 -5.50
CA GLY A 147 -8.55 -11.89 -5.82
C GLY A 147 -8.17 -13.19 -5.13
N ASN A 148 -6.99 -13.72 -5.45
CA ASN A 148 -6.53 -15.03 -4.97
C ASN A 148 -6.57 -15.22 -3.44
N PHE A 149 -6.39 -14.15 -2.67
CA PHE A 149 -6.35 -14.18 -1.19
C PHE A 149 -7.08 -13.00 -0.56
N SER A 150 -7.90 -12.29 -1.33
CA SER A 150 -8.52 -11.05 -0.86
C SER A 150 -9.82 -10.76 -1.58
N HIS A 151 -10.78 -10.23 -0.84
CA HIS A 151 -12.03 -9.71 -1.36
C HIS A 151 -11.98 -8.18 -1.36
N ILE A 152 -12.54 -7.56 -2.38
CA ILE A 152 -12.63 -6.11 -2.49
C ILE A 152 -14.09 -5.72 -2.33
N PHE A 153 -14.40 -4.91 -1.33
CA PHE A 153 -15.75 -4.42 -1.06
C PHE A 153 -15.84 -2.92 -1.27
N LYS A 154 -17.02 -2.43 -1.62
CA LYS A 154 -17.32 -0.99 -1.53
C LYS A 154 -17.57 -0.63 -0.07
N GLY A 155 -17.04 0.52 0.36
CA GLY A 155 -17.20 0.98 1.73
C GLY A 155 -17.34 2.49 1.85
N ARG A 156 -17.52 2.92 3.09
CA ARG A 156 -17.54 4.32 3.54
C ARG A 156 -16.55 4.50 4.67
N LEU A 157 -15.73 5.54 4.57
CA LEU A 157 -14.77 5.96 5.58
C LEU A 157 -15.27 7.24 6.24
N ASN A 158 -15.42 7.21 7.56
CA ASN A 158 -15.79 8.35 8.39
C ASN A 158 -14.67 8.69 9.37
N MET A 159 -13.86 9.67 9.00
CA MET A 159 -12.78 10.22 9.84
C MET A 159 -13.08 11.69 10.10
N SER A 160 -12.50 12.28 11.16
CA SER A 160 -12.74 13.68 11.59
C SER A 160 -12.59 14.75 10.49
N HIS A 161 -11.97 14.43 9.36
CA HIS A 161 -11.78 15.32 8.21
C HIS A 161 -12.24 14.74 6.86
N ALA A 162 -12.77 13.52 6.86
CA ALA A 162 -13.33 12.86 5.69
C ALA A 162 -14.60 12.15 6.14
N ASN A 163 -15.70 12.90 6.20
CA ASN A 163 -16.99 12.34 6.56
C ASN A 163 -17.60 11.65 5.33
N ASN A 164 -18.02 10.41 5.50
CA ASN A 164 -18.76 9.64 4.50
C ASN A 164 -18.04 9.48 3.13
N LEU A 165 -16.71 9.34 3.14
CA LEU A 165 -15.92 9.16 1.93
C LEU A 165 -16.12 7.75 1.36
N ARG A 166 -16.52 7.64 0.09
CA ARG A 166 -16.62 6.34 -0.60
C ARG A 166 -15.22 5.76 -0.84
N VAL A 167 -15.03 4.50 -0.49
CA VAL A 167 -13.73 3.79 -0.55
C VAL A 167 -13.90 2.39 -1.11
N ALA A 168 -12.80 1.80 -1.57
CA ALA A 168 -12.69 0.37 -1.79
C ALA A 168 -11.91 -0.26 -0.62
N VAL A 169 -12.40 -1.39 -0.10
CA VAL A 169 -11.85 -2.08 1.06
C VAL A 169 -11.34 -3.44 0.61
N LYS A 170 -10.01 -3.59 0.51
CA LYS A 170 -9.37 -4.87 0.21
C LYS A 170 -9.18 -5.62 1.53
N VAL A 171 -10.01 -6.62 1.77
CA VAL A 171 -10.00 -7.49 2.94
C VAL A 171 -9.27 -8.77 2.57
N ILE A 172 -8.28 -9.17 3.36
CA ILE A 172 -7.69 -10.50 3.23
C ILE A 172 -8.48 -11.45 4.10
N GLU A 173 -8.82 -12.61 3.54
CA GLU A 173 -9.37 -13.70 4.32
C GLU A 173 -8.34 -14.18 5.33
N ASP A 174 -8.70 -14.09 6.60
CA ASP A 174 -7.89 -14.60 7.71
C ASP A 174 -8.19 -16.09 7.93
N CYS A 175 -8.24 -16.85 6.85
CA CYS A 175 -8.53 -18.28 6.81
C CYS A 175 -7.21 -19.08 6.76
N GLY A 176 -7.16 -20.24 7.41
CA GLY A 176 -5.95 -21.08 7.51
C GLY A 176 -5.20 -20.96 8.83
N GLU A 177 -4.06 -21.64 8.96
CA GLU A 177 -3.24 -21.67 10.19
C GLU A 177 -2.49 -20.34 10.45
N GLU A 178 -2.14 -20.07 11.71
CA GLU A 178 -1.43 -18.86 12.19
C GLU A 178 -0.19 -18.44 11.35
N PRO A 179 0.66 -19.36 10.84
CA PRO A 179 1.81 -18.98 10.03
C PRO A 179 1.41 -18.29 8.71
N GLU A 180 0.38 -18.79 8.03
CA GLU A 180 -0.06 -18.26 6.73
C GLU A 180 -0.87 -16.97 6.93
N ARG A 181 -1.71 -16.89 7.97
CA ARG A 181 -2.37 -15.63 8.40
C ARG A 181 -1.37 -14.51 8.62
N THR A 182 -0.32 -14.78 9.40
CA THR A 182 0.75 -13.80 9.68
C THR A 182 1.45 -13.34 8.40
N LYS A 183 1.72 -14.26 7.47
CA LYS A 183 2.36 -13.96 6.18
C LYS A 183 1.45 -13.09 5.31
N ASN A 184 0.16 -13.41 5.22
CA ASN A 184 -0.81 -12.66 4.42
C ASN A 184 -1.02 -11.23 4.98
N ARG A 185 -1.15 -11.08 6.31
CA ARG A 185 -1.20 -9.76 6.96
C ARG A 185 0.06 -8.93 6.69
N ARG A 186 1.25 -9.54 6.66
CA ARG A 186 2.50 -8.84 6.30
C ARG A 186 2.52 -8.37 4.85
N ARG A 187 2.07 -9.22 3.91
CA ARG A 187 1.96 -8.85 2.49
C ARG A 187 1.02 -7.66 2.30
N LEU A 188 -0.13 -7.66 2.97
CA LEU A 188 -1.09 -6.56 2.94
C LEU A 188 -0.48 -5.24 3.41
N VAL A 189 0.16 -5.24 4.58
CA VAL A 189 0.79 -4.01 5.08
C VAL A 189 1.89 -3.56 4.13
N ARG A 190 2.68 -4.48 3.56
CA ARG A 190 3.71 -4.14 2.58
C ARG A 190 3.10 -3.50 1.33
N GLU A 191 2.02 -4.05 0.79
CA GLU A 191 1.27 -3.48 -0.34
C GLU A 191 0.79 -2.07 0.00
N ALA A 192 0.09 -1.90 1.13
CA ALA A 192 -0.40 -0.58 1.55
C ALA A 192 0.76 0.44 1.69
N MET A 193 1.90 0.01 2.24
CA MET A 193 3.08 0.86 2.37
C MET A 193 3.71 1.22 1.02
N CYS A 194 3.70 0.30 0.06
CA CYS A 194 4.14 0.53 -1.32
C CYS A 194 3.26 1.60 -1.98
N VAL A 195 1.95 1.37 -2.04
CA VAL A 195 0.99 2.30 -2.67
C VAL A 195 1.04 3.69 -2.04
N ARG A 196 1.22 3.77 -0.71
CA ARG A 196 1.35 5.06 0.01
C ARG A 196 2.61 5.85 -0.35
N ALA A 197 3.69 5.17 -0.74
CA ALA A 197 4.91 5.81 -1.22
C ALA A 197 4.73 6.36 -2.64
N LEU A 198 3.91 5.70 -3.46
CA LEU A 198 3.66 5.98 -4.87
C LEU A 198 2.57 7.06 -5.09
N LYS A 199 2.78 8.27 -4.56
CA LYS A 199 1.80 9.37 -4.68
C LYS A 199 1.77 9.95 -6.09
N ASN A 200 0.82 9.52 -6.91
CA ASN A 200 0.62 10.00 -8.27
C ASN A 200 -0.86 9.96 -8.69
N LYS A 201 -1.30 10.86 -9.57
CA LYS A 201 -2.66 10.86 -10.12
C LYS A 201 -3.02 9.60 -10.94
N ARG A 202 -2.01 8.90 -11.47
CA ARG A 202 -2.13 7.65 -12.25
C ARG A 202 -1.97 6.38 -11.40
N ILE A 203 -2.02 6.50 -10.08
CA ILE A 203 -1.92 5.37 -9.14
C ILE A 203 -3.10 5.48 -8.18
N VAL A 204 -3.73 4.35 -7.86
CA VAL A 204 -4.82 4.30 -6.88
C VAL A 204 -4.30 4.80 -5.53
N ARG A 205 -5.01 5.75 -4.94
CA ARG A 205 -4.59 6.29 -3.63
C ARG A 205 -4.91 5.28 -2.52
N CYS A 206 -3.94 5.01 -1.65
CA CYS A 206 -4.18 4.31 -0.38
C CYS A 206 -4.40 5.31 0.75
N PHE A 207 -5.58 5.25 1.38
CA PHE A 207 -5.92 6.04 2.55
C PHE A 207 -5.23 5.48 3.80
N GLY A 208 -5.22 4.15 3.95
CA GLY A 208 -4.66 3.51 5.12
C GLY A 208 -4.88 2.00 5.20
N VAL A 209 -4.58 1.47 6.38
CA VAL A 209 -4.82 0.08 6.77
C VAL A 209 -5.72 0.09 8.00
N CYS A 210 -6.74 -0.78 8.01
CA CYS A 210 -7.45 -1.16 9.23
C CYS A 210 -6.86 -2.50 9.70
N SER A 211 -6.42 -2.58 10.95
CA SER A 211 -5.74 -3.75 11.50
C SER A 211 -6.38 -4.25 12.80
N ASP A 212 -7.55 -3.72 13.14
CA ASP A 212 -8.33 -4.14 14.30
C ASP A 212 -9.01 -5.49 13.95
N GLN A 213 -9.09 -6.43 14.91
CA GLN A 213 -9.65 -7.78 14.67
C GLN A 213 -11.15 -7.73 14.35
N PRO A 214 -11.71 -8.71 13.61
CA PRO A 214 -11.06 -9.93 13.10
C PRO A 214 -10.40 -9.79 11.72
N PHE A 215 -10.54 -8.66 11.02
CA PHE A 215 -10.07 -8.53 9.63
C PHE A 215 -9.04 -7.42 9.42
N THR A 216 -7.92 -7.77 8.77
CA THR A 216 -6.97 -6.77 8.28
C THR A 216 -7.36 -6.33 6.87
N SER A 217 -7.48 -5.02 6.65
CA SER A 217 -7.89 -4.47 5.35
C SER A 217 -7.08 -3.26 4.91
N ILE A 218 -6.99 -3.06 3.60
CA ILE A 218 -6.46 -1.83 2.98
C ILE A 218 -7.63 -0.99 2.53
N VAL A 219 -7.60 0.29 2.89
CA VAL A 219 -8.60 1.28 2.46
C VAL A 219 -8.03 2.09 1.30
N LEU A 220 -8.64 1.93 0.13
CA LEU A 220 -8.22 2.48 -1.15
C LEU A 220 -9.26 3.46 -1.72
N GLU A 221 -8.80 4.29 -2.65
CA GLU A 221 -9.69 5.09 -3.51
C GLU A 221 -10.62 4.19 -4.33
N LEU A 222 -11.92 4.45 -4.24
CA LEU A 222 -12.90 3.79 -5.09
C LEU A 222 -12.81 4.32 -6.52
N CYS A 223 -12.57 3.42 -7.47
CA CYS A 223 -12.58 3.72 -8.90
C CYS A 223 -13.87 3.14 -9.53
N PRO A 224 -14.96 3.92 -9.60
CA PRO A 224 -16.28 3.39 -9.92
C PRO A 224 -16.46 3.03 -11.40
N GLY A 225 -15.52 3.38 -12.28
CA GLY A 225 -15.54 2.94 -13.68
C GLY A 225 -15.07 1.50 -13.88
N GLY A 226 -14.65 0.82 -12.81
CA GLY A 226 -14.18 -0.57 -12.87
C GLY A 226 -12.80 -0.70 -13.49
N SER A 227 -12.44 -1.92 -13.89
CA SER A 227 -11.19 -2.23 -14.56
C SER A 227 -11.24 -1.89 -16.06
N LEU A 228 -10.07 -1.60 -16.61
CA LEU A 228 -9.92 -1.21 -18.01
C LEU A 228 -10.22 -2.38 -18.95
N ASP A 229 -9.91 -3.62 -18.57
CA ASP A 229 -10.22 -4.79 -19.41
C ASP A 229 -11.74 -4.99 -19.59
N GLU A 230 -12.53 -4.81 -18.54
CA GLU A 230 -13.99 -4.84 -18.63
C GLU A 230 -14.54 -3.68 -19.46
N HIS A 231 -13.97 -2.48 -19.31
CA HIS A 231 -14.35 -1.34 -20.15
C HIS A 231 -14.05 -1.59 -21.64
N LEU A 232 -12.86 -2.13 -21.94
CA LEU A 232 -12.45 -2.51 -23.29
C LEU A 232 -13.40 -3.55 -23.91
N LYS A 233 -13.83 -4.54 -23.13
CA LYS A 233 -14.81 -5.55 -23.57
C LYS A 233 -16.18 -4.92 -23.83
N ARG A 234 -16.70 -4.12 -22.88
CA ARG A 234 -18.05 -3.54 -22.95
C ARG A 234 -18.21 -2.48 -24.04
N ARG A 235 -17.17 -1.69 -24.32
CA ARG A 235 -17.20 -0.58 -25.29
C ARG A 235 -16.35 -0.86 -26.52
N ALA A 236 -16.03 -2.12 -26.80
CA ALA A 236 -15.11 -2.56 -27.86
C ALA A 236 -15.32 -1.85 -29.21
N ALA A 237 -16.59 -1.75 -29.67
CA ALA A 237 -16.96 -1.13 -30.94
C ALA A 237 -16.88 0.40 -30.96
N ALA A 238 -16.91 1.06 -29.80
CA ALA A 238 -16.97 2.51 -29.68
C ALA A 238 -15.63 3.15 -29.28
N ILE A 239 -14.68 2.37 -28.77
CA ILE A 239 -13.36 2.87 -28.35
C ILE A 239 -12.50 3.18 -29.58
N SER A 240 -12.23 4.47 -29.78
CA SER A 240 -11.39 4.98 -30.86
C SER A 240 -9.89 4.70 -30.65
N LEU A 241 -9.08 4.90 -31.69
CA LEU A 241 -7.63 4.77 -31.61
C LEU A 241 -7.03 5.80 -30.62
N GLU A 242 -7.53 7.02 -30.64
CA GLU A 242 -7.10 8.11 -29.76
C GLU A 242 -7.37 7.78 -28.29
N GLU A 243 -8.50 7.13 -28.00
CA GLU A 243 -8.84 6.67 -26.65
C GLU A 243 -7.91 5.53 -26.20
N ARG A 244 -7.56 4.59 -27.09
CA ARG A 244 -6.55 3.54 -26.80
C ARG A 244 -5.19 4.16 -26.50
N LEU A 245 -4.75 5.14 -27.30
CA LEU A 245 -3.51 5.87 -27.07
C LEU A 245 -3.53 6.63 -25.74
N TYR A 246 -4.67 7.23 -25.38
CA TYR A 246 -4.85 7.86 -24.08
C TYR A 246 -4.63 6.87 -22.92
N TYR A 247 -5.16 5.65 -23.01
CA TYR A 247 -4.93 4.60 -22.02
C TYR A 247 -3.45 4.25 -21.89
N LEU A 248 -2.80 3.91 -23.01
CA LEU A 248 -1.39 3.53 -23.05
C LEU A 248 -0.48 4.63 -22.50
N LEU A 249 -0.74 5.88 -22.85
CA LEU A 249 0.02 7.04 -22.39
C LEU A 249 -0.19 7.28 -20.88
N ALA A 250 -1.42 7.14 -20.39
CA ALA A 250 -1.73 7.30 -18.97
C ALA A 250 -1.02 6.23 -18.12
N ILE A 251 -1.04 4.98 -18.57
CA ILE A 251 -0.40 3.82 -17.93
C ILE A 251 1.12 3.99 -17.94
N SER A 252 1.70 4.33 -19.09
CA SER A 252 3.15 4.55 -19.22
C SER A 252 3.66 5.66 -18.29
N LYS A 253 2.90 6.77 -18.16
CA LYS A 253 3.21 7.86 -17.22
C LYS A 253 3.13 7.41 -15.76
N GLY A 254 2.19 6.52 -15.42
CA GLY A 254 2.11 5.89 -14.11
C GLY A 254 3.35 5.03 -13.83
N MET A 255 3.70 4.15 -14.76
CA MET A 255 4.84 3.24 -14.60
C MET A 255 6.19 3.94 -14.56
N LYS A 256 6.39 5.02 -15.34
CA LYS A 256 7.55 5.90 -15.19
C LYS A 256 7.70 6.40 -13.75
N HIS A 257 6.60 6.79 -13.10
CA HIS A 257 6.65 7.23 -11.71
C HIS A 257 6.98 6.10 -10.73
N VAL A 258 6.42 4.91 -10.94
CA VAL A 258 6.73 3.71 -10.15
C VAL A 258 8.22 3.39 -10.21
N HIS A 259 8.79 3.32 -11.42
CA HIS A 259 10.20 3.01 -11.64
C HIS A 259 11.13 4.10 -11.11
N LYS A 260 10.76 5.38 -11.27
CA LYS A 260 11.54 6.51 -10.72
C LYS A 260 11.72 6.40 -9.20
N LEU A 261 10.76 5.80 -8.48
CA LEU A 261 10.84 5.58 -7.04
C LEU A 261 11.49 4.25 -6.66
N GLY A 262 12.04 3.51 -7.63
CA GLY A 262 12.75 2.25 -7.42
C GLY A 262 11.84 1.05 -7.13
N TYR A 263 10.57 1.13 -7.52
CA TYR A 263 9.60 0.04 -7.39
C TYR A 263 9.39 -0.70 -8.71
N LEU A 264 9.06 -1.99 -8.61
CA LEU A 264 8.55 -2.81 -9.71
C LEU A 264 7.09 -3.15 -9.42
N HIS A 265 6.23 -3.10 -10.45
CA HIS A 265 4.82 -3.46 -10.31
C HIS A 265 4.62 -4.98 -10.24
N ARG A 266 5.21 -5.72 -11.20
CA ARG A 266 5.19 -7.20 -11.37
C ARG A 266 3.86 -7.84 -11.76
N ASP A 267 2.77 -7.09 -11.75
CA ASP A 267 1.45 -7.53 -12.26
C ASP A 267 0.77 -6.48 -13.16
N LEU A 268 1.52 -5.91 -14.11
CA LEU A 268 0.98 -4.89 -15.01
C LEU A 268 0.12 -5.53 -16.11
N ALA A 269 -1.19 -5.29 -16.08
CA ALA A 269 -2.18 -5.80 -17.04
C ALA A 269 -3.40 -4.86 -17.09
N THR A 270 -4.25 -4.96 -18.10
CA THR A 270 -5.46 -4.09 -18.18
C THR A 270 -6.44 -4.33 -17.02
N ARG A 271 -6.50 -5.54 -16.45
CA ARG A 271 -7.30 -5.82 -15.24
C ARG A 271 -6.87 -5.02 -14.01
N ASN A 272 -5.59 -4.64 -13.94
CA ASN A 272 -4.99 -3.89 -12.84
C ASN A 272 -4.86 -2.38 -13.16
N CYS A 273 -5.62 -1.91 -14.15
CA CYS A 273 -5.78 -0.51 -14.49
C CYS A 273 -7.24 -0.12 -14.24
N LEU A 274 -7.50 0.79 -13.30
CA LEU A 274 -8.87 1.19 -12.93
C LEU A 274 -9.26 2.56 -13.49
N ILE A 275 -10.55 2.76 -13.68
CA ILE A 275 -11.15 4.02 -14.13
C ILE A 275 -11.74 4.78 -12.92
N SER A 276 -11.13 5.91 -12.60
CA SER A 276 -11.60 6.78 -11.51
C SER A 276 -12.90 7.51 -11.85
N SER A 277 -13.53 8.12 -10.84
CA SER A 277 -14.75 8.93 -10.99
C SER A 277 -14.58 10.18 -11.87
N TYR A 278 -13.36 10.46 -12.34
CA TYR A 278 -13.03 11.58 -13.21
C TYR A 278 -12.52 11.13 -14.59
N GLY A 279 -12.65 9.84 -14.94
CA GLY A 279 -12.19 9.30 -16.22
C GLY A 279 -10.66 9.23 -16.35
N GLN A 280 -9.94 9.19 -15.23
CA GLN A 280 -8.50 8.95 -15.21
C GLN A 280 -8.20 7.47 -15.01
N ILE A 281 -7.29 6.93 -15.83
CA ILE A 281 -6.68 5.62 -15.60
C ILE A 281 -5.72 5.67 -14.42
N LYS A 282 -5.87 4.71 -13.50
CA LYS A 282 -5.07 4.54 -12.29
C LYS A 282 -4.57 3.10 -12.17
N LEU A 283 -3.26 2.93 -11.99
CA LEU A 283 -2.65 1.65 -11.67
C LEU A 283 -3.07 1.18 -10.27
N SER A 284 -3.42 -0.09 -10.17
CA SER A 284 -3.86 -0.75 -8.93
C SER A 284 -3.14 -2.09 -8.72
N ASP A 285 -3.41 -2.73 -7.58
CA ASP A 285 -2.90 -4.04 -7.20
C ASP A 285 -1.37 -4.15 -7.17
N PHE A 286 -0.80 -3.59 -6.12
CA PHE A 286 0.64 -3.63 -5.85
C PHE A 286 1.00 -4.81 -4.93
N GLY A 287 0.15 -5.85 -4.86
CA GLY A 287 0.32 -7.00 -3.96
C GLY A 287 1.59 -7.81 -4.24
N LEU A 288 2.07 -7.79 -5.50
CA LEU A 288 3.31 -8.43 -5.93
C LEU A 288 4.50 -7.47 -6.01
N SER A 289 4.29 -6.19 -5.74
CA SER A 289 5.31 -5.16 -5.93
C SER A 289 6.44 -5.25 -4.91
N CYS A 290 7.64 -4.91 -5.35
CA CYS A 290 8.84 -4.85 -4.53
C CYS A 290 9.74 -3.71 -4.98
N THR A 291 10.71 -3.36 -4.14
CA THR A 291 11.78 -2.41 -4.50
C THR A 291 12.95 -3.15 -5.15
N VAL A 292 13.72 -2.43 -5.97
CA VAL A 292 14.97 -2.95 -6.55
C VAL A 292 15.95 -3.42 -5.46
N LYS A 293 16.03 -2.70 -4.34
CA LYS A 293 16.88 -3.06 -3.19
C LYS A 293 16.47 -4.39 -2.53
N GLU A 294 15.18 -4.68 -2.46
CA GLU A 294 14.68 -5.95 -1.92
C GLU A 294 15.01 -7.14 -2.83
N LEU A 295 15.21 -6.91 -4.13
CA LEU A 295 15.68 -7.92 -5.07
C LEU A 295 17.18 -8.21 -4.87
N GLU A 296 17.99 -7.18 -4.69
CA GLU A 296 19.44 -7.30 -4.44
C GLU A 296 19.74 -8.10 -3.16
N ASN A 297 18.89 -7.96 -2.14
CA ASN A 297 19.03 -8.66 -0.86
C ASN A 297 18.44 -10.08 -0.85
N ASN A 298 18.01 -10.63 -1.99
CA ASN A 298 17.34 -11.95 -2.13
C ASN A 298 16.04 -12.15 -1.31
N ASP A 299 15.55 -11.13 -0.60
CA ASP A 299 14.31 -11.16 0.19
C ASP A 299 13.04 -11.32 -0.65
N ALA A 300 13.13 -11.02 -1.95
CA ALA A 300 12.01 -11.03 -2.90
C ALA A 300 11.81 -12.38 -3.62
N SER A 301 12.62 -13.40 -3.29
CA SER A 301 12.57 -14.75 -3.87
C SER A 301 11.37 -15.59 -3.41
N ALA A 302 10.67 -15.14 -2.36
CA ALA A 302 9.59 -15.90 -1.76
C ALA A 302 8.22 -15.56 -2.39
N VAL A 303 7.81 -16.41 -3.35
CA VAL A 303 6.46 -17.00 -3.56
C VAL A 303 6.27 -17.22 -5.07
N ILE A 304 6.61 -18.42 -5.54
CA ILE A 304 6.46 -18.88 -6.94
C ILE A 304 5.01 -19.25 -7.29
N LEU A 305 4.12 -19.28 -6.28
CA LEU A 305 2.72 -19.64 -6.46
C LEU A 305 1.92 -18.41 -6.94
N ASN A 306 1.33 -18.53 -8.13
CA ASN A 306 0.34 -17.61 -8.73
C ASN A 306 0.87 -16.33 -9.41
N PHE A 307 2.09 -16.32 -9.96
CA PHE A 307 2.48 -15.21 -10.84
C PHE A 307 1.67 -15.21 -12.16
N PRO A 308 1.40 -14.03 -12.74
CA PRO A 308 0.60 -13.85 -13.94
C PRO A 308 1.40 -14.23 -15.19
N ILE A 309 1.60 -15.54 -15.43
CA ILE A 309 2.57 -16.08 -16.41
C ILE A 309 2.47 -15.47 -17.81
N ARG A 310 1.26 -15.13 -18.28
CA ARG A 310 1.04 -14.49 -19.59
C ARG A 310 1.72 -13.10 -19.69
N TRP A 311 1.88 -12.38 -18.59
CA TRP A 311 2.50 -11.05 -18.59
C TRP A 311 3.99 -11.09 -18.19
N MET A 312 4.55 -12.28 -17.92
CA MET A 312 5.91 -12.42 -17.42
C MET A 312 6.93 -12.52 -18.56
N PRO A 313 8.11 -11.89 -18.42
CA PRO A 313 9.20 -12.02 -19.38
C PRO A 313 10.00 -13.33 -19.19
N PRO A 314 10.71 -13.81 -20.22
CA PRO A 314 11.40 -15.10 -20.18
C PRO A 314 12.44 -15.21 -19.06
N GLU A 315 13.16 -14.14 -18.72
CA GLU A 315 14.18 -14.17 -17.67
C GLU A 315 13.61 -14.46 -16.26
N THR A 316 12.32 -14.17 -16.05
CA THR A 316 11.62 -14.45 -14.77
C THR A 316 11.04 -15.87 -14.71
N LEU A 317 10.98 -16.58 -15.83
CA LEU A 317 10.45 -17.94 -15.95
C LEU A 317 11.56 -19.01 -15.91
N SER A 318 12.81 -18.60 -15.72
CA SER A 318 13.97 -19.48 -15.65
C SER A 318 14.15 -20.09 -14.25
N ARG A 319 15.11 -21.03 -14.11
CA ARG A 319 15.47 -21.61 -12.80
C ARG A 319 16.06 -20.58 -11.82
N SER A 320 16.62 -19.49 -12.34
CA SER A 320 17.16 -18.37 -11.56
C SER A 320 16.48 -17.09 -12.01
N PRO A 321 15.26 -16.80 -11.49
CA PRO A 321 14.47 -15.65 -11.93
C PRO A 321 15.22 -14.34 -11.73
N LYS A 322 15.30 -13.53 -12.78
CA LYS A 322 15.88 -12.19 -12.73
C LYS A 322 14.77 -11.15 -12.85
N PHE A 323 14.66 -10.27 -11.86
CA PHE A 323 13.68 -9.19 -11.88
C PHE A 323 14.36 -7.84 -12.03
N SER A 324 13.76 -6.96 -12.83
CA SER A 324 14.18 -5.57 -13.02
C SER A 324 12.99 -4.76 -13.49
N THR A 325 13.15 -3.43 -13.59
CA THR A 325 12.15 -2.55 -14.21
C THR A 325 11.76 -3.00 -15.63
N LYS A 326 12.68 -3.65 -16.36
CA LYS A 326 12.45 -4.20 -17.70
C LYS A 326 11.41 -5.33 -17.73
N CYS A 327 11.09 -5.94 -16.59
CA CYS A 327 10.01 -6.92 -16.52
C CYS A 327 8.65 -6.25 -16.72
N ASP A 328 8.43 -5.09 -16.10
CA ASP A 328 7.19 -4.33 -16.29
C ASP A 328 7.08 -3.77 -17.73
N VAL A 329 8.20 -3.52 -18.41
CA VAL A 329 8.21 -3.11 -19.83
C VAL A 329 7.69 -4.25 -20.72
N TRP A 330 8.09 -5.50 -20.45
CA TRP A 330 7.54 -6.65 -21.14
C TRP A 330 6.02 -6.77 -20.92
N SER A 331 5.60 -6.68 -19.65
CA SER A 331 4.18 -6.70 -19.28
C SER A 331 3.40 -5.57 -19.97
N PHE A 332 4.01 -4.40 -20.15
CA PHE A 332 3.41 -3.30 -20.90
C PHE A 332 3.21 -3.64 -22.38
N GLY A 333 4.14 -4.37 -23.02
CA GLY A 333 3.93 -4.88 -24.38
C GLY A 333 2.72 -5.82 -24.48
N VAL A 334 2.54 -6.70 -23.49
CA VAL A 334 1.35 -7.57 -23.40
C VAL A 334 0.08 -6.74 -23.15
N LEU A 335 0.17 -5.70 -22.32
CA LEU A 335 -0.93 -4.75 -22.09
C LEU A 335 -1.32 -4.01 -23.37
N MET A 336 -0.36 -3.63 -24.23
CA MET A 336 -0.66 -3.03 -25.54
C MET A 336 -1.47 -3.99 -26.41
N TYR A 337 -1.14 -5.29 -26.39
CA TYR A 337 -1.96 -6.31 -27.05
C TYR A 337 -3.37 -6.37 -26.47
N GLU A 338 -3.54 -6.44 -25.14
CA GLU A 338 -4.85 -6.45 -24.50
C GLU A 338 -5.69 -5.23 -24.90
N VAL A 339 -5.09 -4.03 -24.89
CA VAL A 339 -5.77 -2.79 -25.27
C VAL A 339 -6.29 -2.86 -26.70
N PHE A 340 -5.57 -3.44 -27.65
CA PHE A 340 -6.02 -3.52 -29.05
C PHE A 340 -6.90 -4.74 -29.36
N MET A 341 -6.83 -5.77 -28.52
CA MET A 341 -7.69 -6.95 -28.57
C MET A 341 -8.94 -6.81 -27.68
N ASN A 342 -9.31 -5.58 -27.32
CA ASN A 342 -10.52 -5.26 -26.55
C ASN A 342 -10.60 -6.01 -25.20
N GLY A 343 -9.46 -6.14 -24.50
CA GLY A 343 -9.37 -6.81 -23.21
C GLY A 343 -9.37 -8.34 -23.29
N ALA A 344 -9.18 -8.93 -24.48
CA ALA A 344 -9.04 -10.37 -24.63
C ALA A 344 -7.81 -10.90 -23.87
N GLU A 345 -7.95 -12.11 -23.32
CA GLU A 345 -6.86 -12.77 -22.61
C GLU A 345 -5.71 -13.13 -23.57
N PRO A 346 -4.44 -12.83 -23.24
CA PRO A 346 -3.30 -13.22 -24.07
C PRO A 346 -3.13 -14.75 -24.14
N TRP A 347 -2.91 -15.32 -25.34
CA TRP A 347 -2.87 -16.79 -25.58
C TRP A 347 -4.12 -17.53 -25.08
N PRO A 348 -5.31 -17.23 -25.63
CA PRO A 348 -6.57 -17.85 -25.17
C PRO A 348 -6.51 -19.38 -25.30
N GLY A 349 -7.03 -20.07 -24.29
CA GLY A 349 -7.09 -21.54 -24.26
C GLY A 349 -5.75 -22.27 -24.06
N LYS A 350 -4.63 -21.54 -23.90
CA LYS A 350 -3.32 -22.14 -23.63
C LYS A 350 -3.06 -22.35 -22.15
N THR A 351 -2.40 -23.46 -21.82
CA THR A 351 -1.94 -23.79 -20.48
C THR A 351 -0.70 -22.98 -20.08
N PRO A 352 -0.41 -22.80 -18.78
CA PRO A 352 0.82 -22.15 -18.32
C PRO A 352 2.11 -22.72 -18.93
N LYS A 353 2.17 -24.05 -19.14
CA LYS A 353 3.32 -24.71 -19.75
C LYS A 353 3.49 -24.33 -21.22
N GLU A 354 2.41 -24.28 -21.99
CA GLU A 354 2.43 -23.84 -23.39
C GLU A 354 2.80 -22.37 -23.52
N ILE A 355 2.20 -21.51 -22.69
CA ILE A 355 2.50 -20.06 -22.68
C ILE A 355 3.99 -19.83 -22.40
N LYS A 356 4.55 -20.52 -21.41
CA LYS A 356 6.00 -20.48 -21.14
C LYS A 356 6.82 -20.89 -22.36
N LYS A 357 6.40 -21.93 -23.09
CA LYS A 357 7.06 -22.37 -24.32
C LYS A 357 7.01 -21.27 -25.39
N PHE A 358 5.86 -20.64 -25.61
CA PHE A 358 5.73 -19.51 -26.53
C PHE A 358 6.63 -18.34 -26.15
N ILE A 359 6.60 -17.90 -24.88
CA ILE A 359 7.40 -16.77 -24.38
C ILE A 359 8.91 -17.03 -24.53
N CYS A 360 9.37 -18.26 -24.27
CA CYS A 360 10.80 -18.56 -24.27
C CYS A 360 11.36 -18.99 -25.64
N GLN A 361 10.54 -19.61 -26.50
CA GLN A 361 11.02 -20.34 -27.67
C GLN A 361 10.13 -20.21 -28.92
N GLY A 362 8.89 -19.73 -28.76
CA GLY A 362 7.90 -19.68 -29.84
C GLY A 362 7.68 -18.27 -30.39
N PRO A 363 6.76 -18.13 -31.36
CA PRO A 363 6.29 -16.83 -31.78
C PRO A 363 5.58 -16.13 -30.61
N MET A 364 5.85 -14.84 -30.48
CA MET A 364 5.12 -13.97 -29.55
C MET A 364 3.69 -13.73 -30.06
N LEU A 365 2.84 -13.08 -29.26
CA LEU A 365 1.46 -12.74 -29.63
C LEU A 365 1.38 -12.08 -31.01
N GLU A 366 0.43 -12.54 -31.83
CA GLU A 366 0.12 -11.92 -33.11
C GLU A 366 -0.57 -10.58 -32.88
N LEU A 367 0.10 -9.49 -33.25
CA LEU A 367 -0.43 -8.15 -33.08
C LEU A 367 -1.51 -7.87 -34.14
N PRO A 368 -2.70 -7.39 -33.76
CA PRO A 368 -3.81 -7.26 -34.69
C PRO A 368 -3.53 -6.21 -35.75
N THR A 369 -4.08 -6.41 -36.95
CA THR A 369 -3.84 -5.57 -38.13
C THR A 369 -4.37 -4.14 -37.98
N ASN A 370 -5.40 -3.95 -37.13
CA ASN A 370 -5.93 -2.64 -36.77
C ASN A 370 -5.02 -1.84 -35.81
N MET A 371 -3.95 -2.43 -35.28
CA MET A 371 -2.94 -1.72 -34.51
C MET A 371 -1.98 -0.99 -35.46
N PRO A 372 -1.83 0.35 -35.35
CA PRO A 372 -0.88 1.11 -36.15
C PRO A 372 0.53 0.52 -36.13
N LEU A 373 1.23 0.56 -37.27
CA LEU A 373 2.55 -0.05 -37.43
C LEU A 373 3.54 0.42 -36.36
N GLN A 374 3.54 1.71 -36.03
CA GLN A 374 4.41 2.29 -35.01
C GLN A 374 4.19 1.66 -33.63
N LEU A 375 2.94 1.36 -33.27
CA LEU A 375 2.60 0.68 -32.02
C LEU A 375 2.97 -0.79 -32.07
N ARG A 376 2.83 -1.44 -33.24
CA ARG A 376 3.29 -2.83 -33.41
C ARG A 376 4.80 -2.95 -33.22
N VAL A 377 5.56 -2.03 -33.82
CA VAL A 377 7.02 -1.94 -33.64
C VAL A 377 7.36 -1.69 -32.17
N LEU A 378 6.65 -0.79 -31.49
CA LEU A 378 6.86 -0.52 -30.07
C LEU A 378 6.61 -1.76 -29.19
N SER A 379 5.52 -2.49 -29.42
CA SER A 379 5.23 -3.75 -28.72
C SER A 379 6.34 -4.78 -28.92
N SER A 380 6.83 -4.94 -30.16
CA SER A 380 7.95 -5.85 -30.47
C SER A 380 9.26 -5.45 -29.76
N LEU A 381 9.49 -4.16 -29.53
CA LEU A 381 10.64 -3.68 -28.77
C LEU A 381 10.50 -3.95 -27.26
N CYS A 382 9.28 -3.89 -26.73
CA CYS A 382 8.98 -4.31 -25.35
C CYS A 382 9.22 -5.82 -25.15
N TRP A 383 9.10 -6.64 -26.20
CA TRP A 383 9.28 -8.09 -26.17
C TRP A 383 10.66 -8.58 -26.60
N LYS A 384 11.68 -7.71 -26.60
CA LYS A 384 13.06 -8.16 -26.79
C LYS A 384 13.45 -9.17 -25.70
N ILE A 385 14.01 -10.31 -26.12
CA ILE A 385 14.44 -11.37 -25.20
C ILE A 385 15.51 -10.85 -24.24
N ASN A 386 16.50 -10.14 -24.76
CA ASN A 386 17.46 -9.41 -23.94
C ASN A 386 16.78 -8.21 -23.27
N SER A 387 16.63 -8.26 -21.94
CA SER A 387 15.93 -7.24 -21.18
C SER A 387 16.56 -5.85 -21.30
N LYS A 388 17.88 -5.75 -21.57
CA LYS A 388 18.59 -4.48 -21.74
C LYS A 388 18.18 -3.73 -23.01
N GLU A 389 17.72 -4.43 -24.03
CA GLU A 389 17.27 -3.84 -25.30
C GLU A 389 15.85 -3.28 -25.25
N ARG A 390 15.08 -3.63 -24.21
CA ARG A 390 13.74 -3.09 -24.02
C ARG A 390 13.81 -1.60 -23.67
N PRO A 391 12.92 -0.75 -24.20
CA PRO A 391 12.94 0.68 -23.91
C PRO A 391 12.57 0.98 -22.45
N GLU A 392 13.04 2.11 -21.92
CA GLU A 392 12.50 2.66 -20.67
C GLU A 392 11.13 3.31 -20.92
N PHE A 393 10.31 3.46 -19.87
CA PHE A 393 9.00 4.12 -20.00
C PHE A 393 9.08 5.56 -20.50
N ASP A 394 10.20 6.26 -20.28
CA ASP A 394 10.47 7.56 -20.89
C ASP A 394 10.44 7.53 -22.42
N VAL A 395 11.13 6.55 -23.02
CA VAL A 395 11.19 6.34 -24.48
C VAL A 395 9.83 5.88 -25.00
N ILE A 396 9.13 5.02 -24.26
CA ILE A 396 7.77 4.58 -24.60
C ILE A 396 6.83 5.78 -24.68
N ILE A 397 6.85 6.66 -23.67
CA ILE A 397 6.02 7.88 -23.64
C ILE A 397 6.32 8.78 -24.84
N GLN A 398 7.59 8.98 -25.19
CA GLN A 398 7.98 9.78 -26.36
C GLN A 398 7.42 9.18 -27.65
N ARG A 399 7.54 7.87 -27.85
CA ARG A 399 7.03 7.18 -29.04
C ARG A 399 5.50 7.17 -29.12
N LEU A 400 4.81 7.09 -27.99
CA LEU A 400 3.34 7.20 -27.95
C LEU A 400 2.85 8.62 -28.27
N ASN A 401 3.65 9.66 -28.01
CA ASN A 401 3.31 11.04 -28.36
C ASN A 401 3.58 11.39 -29.83
N TYR A 402 4.46 10.65 -30.51
CA TYR A 402 4.82 10.94 -31.90
C TYR A 402 3.69 10.50 -32.85
N GLN A 403 2.87 11.45 -33.27
CA GLN A 403 1.94 11.26 -34.39
C GLN A 403 2.61 11.70 -35.70
N PRO A 404 2.56 10.91 -36.78
CA PRO A 404 2.90 11.41 -38.10
C PRO A 404 1.85 12.44 -38.53
N SER A 405 2.26 13.71 -38.56
CA SER A 405 1.69 14.83 -39.33
C SER A 405 0.17 14.79 -39.60
N SER A 406 -0.60 15.33 -38.67
CA SER A 406 -1.68 16.25 -39.02
C SER A 406 -1.30 17.62 -38.46
N SER A 407 -1.65 18.68 -39.19
CA SER A 407 -1.14 20.06 -39.09
C SER A 407 -1.07 20.66 -37.66
N PRO A 408 -0.16 21.63 -37.41
CA PRO A 408 0.00 22.29 -36.10
C PRO A 408 -1.20 23.14 -35.65
N ASP A 409 -2.12 23.47 -36.56
CA ASP A 409 -3.28 24.31 -36.28
C ASP A 409 -4.57 23.51 -36.36
N SER A 410 -4.89 22.82 -35.27
CA SER A 410 -6.25 22.66 -34.70
C SER A 410 -6.25 21.49 -33.72
N MET A 411 -5.96 21.75 -32.45
CA MET A 411 -6.62 20.95 -31.41
C MET A 411 -8.09 21.34 -31.47
N PRO A 412 -9.03 20.42 -31.80
CA PRO A 412 -10.45 20.77 -31.74
C PRO A 412 -10.75 21.27 -30.33
N VAL A 413 -11.34 22.47 -30.26
CA VAL A 413 -11.78 23.09 -29.00
C VAL A 413 -12.81 22.17 -28.29
N ASP A 414 -13.45 21.27 -29.04
CA ASP A 414 -14.18 20.13 -28.54
C ASP A 414 -13.27 18.94 -28.23
N ARG A 415 -13.09 18.70 -26.93
CA ARG A 415 -12.35 17.57 -26.37
C ARG A 415 -12.88 16.25 -26.97
N PRO A 416 -12.02 15.28 -27.33
CA PRO A 416 -12.46 14.07 -28.02
C PRO A 416 -13.52 13.31 -27.21
N LYS A 417 -14.59 12.86 -27.90
CA LYS A 417 -15.70 12.08 -27.35
C LYS A 417 -15.24 10.66 -26.98
N PHE A 418 -14.46 10.54 -25.89
CA PHE A 418 -14.01 9.25 -25.37
C PHE A 418 -15.13 8.57 -24.58
N THR A 419 -15.29 7.27 -24.81
CA THR A 419 -16.32 6.44 -24.17
C THR A 419 -16.16 6.40 -22.64
N ILE A 420 -14.94 6.57 -22.11
CA ILE A 420 -14.69 6.66 -20.66
C ILE A 420 -15.43 7.83 -20.00
N PHE A 421 -15.70 8.92 -20.73
CA PHE A 421 -16.41 10.10 -20.23
C PHE A 421 -17.93 9.98 -20.34
N GLU A 422 -18.41 8.93 -21.00
CA GLU A 422 -19.84 8.62 -21.13
C GLU A 422 -20.33 7.67 -20.03
N LEU A 423 -19.41 7.13 -19.23
CA LEU A 423 -19.75 6.27 -18.09
C LEU A 423 -20.57 7.08 -17.06
N PRO A 424 -21.76 6.60 -16.63
CA PRO A 424 -22.61 7.34 -15.68
C PRO A 424 -21.94 7.66 -14.34
N CYS A 425 -20.95 6.85 -13.96
CA CYS A 425 -20.18 7.04 -12.73
C CYS A 425 -18.99 8.00 -12.86
N VAL A 426 -18.72 8.50 -14.07
CA VAL A 426 -17.63 9.43 -14.38
C VAL A 426 -18.20 10.85 -14.48
N ASN A 427 -17.83 11.69 -13.52
CA ASN A 427 -18.09 13.12 -13.55
C ASN A 427 -16.79 13.87 -13.88
N TYR A 428 -16.52 14.07 -15.17
CA TYR A 428 -15.32 14.77 -15.65
C TYR A 428 -15.50 16.29 -15.75
N ARG A 429 -16.75 16.80 -15.71
CA ARG A 429 -17.12 18.21 -15.90
C ARG A 429 -17.08 19.06 -14.63
N ASP A 430 -16.59 18.50 -13.53
CA ASP A 430 -16.50 19.21 -12.26
C ASP A 430 -15.05 19.50 -11.83
N PRO A 431 -14.39 20.52 -12.44
CA PRO A 431 -13.07 21.00 -12.03
C PRO A 431 -13.05 21.51 -10.59
N LEU A 432 -14.17 22.06 -10.11
CA LEU A 432 -14.31 22.67 -8.79
C LEU A 432 -14.31 21.59 -7.70
N THR A 433 -14.99 20.47 -7.90
CA THR A 433 -14.94 19.32 -6.98
C THR A 433 -13.59 18.60 -7.03
N ARG A 434 -12.89 18.63 -8.17
CA ARG A 434 -11.51 18.11 -8.24
C ARG A 434 -10.53 18.97 -7.43
N ALA A 435 -10.52 20.29 -7.64
CA ALA A 435 -9.66 21.19 -6.89
C ALA A 435 -10.07 21.28 -5.42
N ALA A 436 -11.36 21.26 -5.11
CA ALA A 436 -11.87 21.26 -3.73
C ALA A 436 -11.61 19.94 -3.02
N ASN A 437 -11.76 18.77 -3.66
CA ASN A 437 -11.41 17.49 -3.03
C ASN A 437 -9.90 17.31 -2.92
N GLU A 438 -9.10 17.67 -3.94
CA GLU A 438 -7.64 17.65 -3.85
C GLU A 438 -7.14 18.64 -2.77
N SER A 439 -7.69 19.86 -2.69
CA SER A 439 -7.37 20.87 -1.66
C SER A 439 -7.86 20.48 -0.26
N ARG A 440 -9.06 19.91 -0.12
CA ARG A 440 -9.60 19.36 1.14
C ARG A 440 -8.80 18.14 1.60
N LEU A 441 -8.31 17.30 0.68
CA LEU A 441 -7.43 16.17 0.99
C LEU A 441 -5.96 16.58 1.21
N GLU A 442 -5.46 17.63 0.57
CA GLU A 442 -4.13 18.19 0.79
C GLU A 442 -4.06 18.98 2.10
N SER A 443 -5.10 19.73 2.45
CA SER A 443 -5.23 20.38 3.76
C SER A 443 -5.25 19.35 4.89
N ILE A 444 -5.85 18.18 4.72
CA ILE A 444 -5.74 17.03 5.66
C ILE A 444 -4.26 16.61 5.87
N ILE A 445 -3.47 16.55 4.79
CA ILE A 445 -2.03 16.19 4.85
C ILE A 445 -1.18 17.33 5.42
N ARG A 446 -1.49 18.59 5.06
CA ARG A 446 -0.74 19.77 5.50
C ARG A 446 -1.02 20.14 6.95
N ILE A 447 -2.24 19.95 7.46
CA ILE A 447 -2.59 20.20 8.87
C ILE A 447 -1.91 19.16 9.79
N SER A 448 -1.80 17.90 9.35
CA SER A 448 -1.06 16.87 10.08
C SER A 448 0.46 17.10 10.09
N ALA A 449 1.04 17.64 9.02
CA ALA A 449 2.44 18.09 8.97
C ALA A 449 2.68 19.43 9.72
N GLY A 450 1.71 20.35 9.66
CA GLY A 450 1.73 21.67 10.28
C GLY A 450 1.59 21.62 11.80
N ARG A 451 0.73 20.73 12.33
CA ARG A 451 0.67 20.43 13.78
C ARG A 451 1.99 19.86 14.31
N ARG A 452 2.69 19.02 13.51
CA ARG A 452 4.04 18.53 13.85
C ARG A 452 5.08 19.65 13.86
N ARG A 453 5.08 20.56 12.88
CA ARG A 453 5.99 21.72 12.83
C ARG A 453 5.71 22.72 13.97
N ARG A 454 4.45 23.05 14.26
CA ARG A 454 4.08 23.95 15.37
C ARG A 454 4.42 23.35 16.74
N LYS A 455 4.21 22.04 16.95
CA LYS A 455 4.68 21.34 18.18
C LYS A 455 6.21 21.32 18.28
N LYS A 456 6.95 21.15 17.18
CA LYS A 456 8.42 21.21 17.16
C LYS A 456 8.96 22.63 17.44
N LYS A 457 8.30 23.66 16.91
CA LYS A 457 8.68 25.08 17.10
C LYS A 457 8.38 25.57 18.53
N ARG A 458 7.21 25.24 19.08
CA ARG A 458 6.89 25.48 20.51
C ARG A 458 7.85 24.75 21.46
N ARG A 459 8.30 23.54 21.08
CA ARG A 459 9.28 22.76 21.84
C ARG A 459 10.68 23.39 21.85
N MET A 460 11.17 23.93 20.74
CA MET A 460 12.45 24.68 20.74
C MET A 460 12.35 25.97 21.56
N GLN A 461 11.19 26.64 21.54
CA GLN A 461 10.98 27.85 22.35
C GLN A 461 10.88 27.56 23.85
N LEU A 462 10.39 26.38 24.25
CA LEU A 462 10.37 25.94 25.65
C LEU A 462 11.76 25.50 26.13
N ILE A 463 12.55 24.82 25.28
CA ILE A 463 13.92 24.41 25.60
C ILE A 463 14.84 25.64 25.77
N ASN A 464 14.75 26.62 24.86
CA ASN A 464 15.52 27.87 24.99
C ASN A 464 15.11 28.76 26.18
N ARG A 465 13.97 28.50 26.83
CA ARG A 465 13.56 29.21 28.06
C ARG A 465 14.01 28.49 29.33
N SER A 466 14.27 27.19 29.27
CA SER A 466 14.84 26.42 30.39
C SER A 466 16.36 26.50 30.48
N ASP A 467 17.05 26.97 29.43
CA ASP A 467 18.50 27.17 29.41
C ASP A 467 18.92 28.61 29.82
N ASN A 468 17.96 29.46 30.18
CA ASN A 468 18.15 30.88 30.55
C ASN A 468 17.60 31.23 31.96
N VAL A 469 17.47 30.24 32.85
CA VAL A 469 17.13 30.43 34.27
C VAL A 469 18.18 29.76 35.14
#